data_AF-A0A2V7JNH4-F1
#
_entry.id   AF-A0A2V7JNH4-F1
#
_cell.length_a   1.000
_cell.length_b   1.000
_cell.length_c   1.000
_cell.angle_alpha   90.00
_cell.angle_beta   90.00
_cell.angle_gamma   90.00
#
_symmetry.space_group_name_H-M   'P 1'
#
loop_
_entity.id
_entity.type
_entity.pdbx_description
1 polymer ?
#
loop_
_entity_poly.entity_id
_entity_poly.type
_entity_poly.pdbx_seq_one_letter_code
_entity_poly.pdbx_strand_id
1 'polypeptide(L)'
;MRRQNESGLAGRALIGLGALVATLAGAGCVDNSWSLTEPLLPDSAARGLIVRENLRPGDTSWNQVPVPTTAEEVAAYLDHQSVLPGDTVRLYGIAADSEISVRLYRVGWYGGAGARLVLDLGSVRVPTLLPCSAAHPGPAECPWPASLAIPIPPDVTPGFYMVRYTDRPGAGRFVPLVVRASEQSSIVVVMPFNTYQAYNGWGGASFYQQADGTPRAPLISFMRPYTDWSLNRHLVGLDLPLARFLERWGYPVSYVTDLDFHAHNEIGFGARLVLVSGHSEYWSGTMRTHAERLRDDGVGLAFFGANDAYWQVRYEGRREGHLGDVLVCYKSASDPLIGWRSLATRRFRDLPVNRPENAVIGIMYNLRSNYRGSVRLMLTDAASQFLQGTGFQAGDSTTAIGGWEGDKITWNGQTPHGIRVVFRSVYSTDDGAIDTMQTTFYQAPSGAGVFAAGTIGWNWALDDLRPDRADARTQRFVRNLLDWYLR
;
A
#
# COMPACT_ATOMS: atom_id res chain seq x y z
N MET A 1 25.07 -58.04 -45.08
CA MET A 1 25.66 -58.45 -46.38
C MET A 1 25.08 -57.59 -47.50
N ARG A 2 25.83 -57.50 -48.58
CA ARG A 2 25.79 -56.55 -49.70
C ARG A 2 24.49 -56.50 -50.54
N ARG A 3 24.27 -55.29 -51.10
CA ARG A 3 23.90 -54.92 -52.50
C ARG A 3 22.48 -55.22 -52.98
N GLN A 4 21.71 -54.17 -53.31
CA GLN A 4 21.66 -53.40 -54.58
C GLN A 4 20.94 -54.17 -55.71
N ASN A 5 19.85 -53.60 -56.24
CA ASN A 5 19.91 -53.03 -57.59
C ASN A 5 18.71 -52.12 -57.92
N GLU A 6 19.08 -51.07 -58.64
CA GLU A 6 18.27 -49.98 -59.17
C GLU A 6 17.67 -50.33 -60.54
N SER A 7 16.70 -49.50 -60.96
CA SER A 7 16.40 -48.99 -62.32
C SER A 7 14.88 -48.98 -62.55
N GLY A 8 14.22 -47.94 -63.06
CA GLY A 8 14.64 -46.60 -63.48
C GLY A 8 13.53 -45.97 -64.35
N LEU A 9 13.22 -44.69 -64.09
CA LEU A 9 12.81 -43.61 -65.03
C LEU A 9 11.52 -43.79 -65.88
N ALA A 10 10.68 -42.79 -66.18
CA ALA A 10 10.65 -41.35 -65.96
C ALA A 10 9.24 -40.80 -66.29
N GLY A 11 8.88 -39.67 -65.70
CA GLY A 11 7.74 -38.84 -66.12
C GLY A 11 7.64 -37.57 -65.27
N ARG A 12 8.26 -36.49 -65.71
CA ARG A 12 8.30 -35.16 -65.06
C ARG A 12 7.00 -34.38 -65.29
N ALA A 13 6.50 -33.67 -64.27
CA ALA A 13 5.80 -32.40 -64.43
C ALA A 13 6.03 -31.49 -63.20
N LEU A 14 6.13 -30.20 -63.48
CA LEU A 14 6.76 -29.11 -62.74
C LEU A 14 6.05 -28.60 -61.45
N ILE A 15 6.91 -28.21 -60.49
CA ILE A 15 7.01 -26.91 -59.76
C ILE A 15 5.76 -26.29 -59.11
N GLY A 16 5.87 -26.05 -57.79
CA GLY A 16 5.07 -25.09 -57.04
C GLY A 16 5.49 -24.98 -55.56
N LEU A 17 6.70 -24.50 -55.29
CA LEU A 17 7.17 -24.13 -53.95
C LEU A 17 6.51 -22.79 -53.56
N GLY A 18 5.49 -22.83 -52.71
CA GLY A 18 4.90 -21.64 -52.10
C GLY A 18 5.74 -21.18 -50.91
N ALA A 19 6.64 -20.23 -51.15
CA ALA A 19 7.32 -19.48 -50.11
C ALA A 19 6.31 -18.60 -49.36
N LEU A 20 6.13 -18.82 -48.06
CA LEU A 20 5.43 -17.86 -47.20
C LEU A 20 6.39 -16.70 -46.91
N VAL A 21 6.31 -15.67 -47.73
CA VAL A 21 7.03 -14.40 -47.54
C VAL A 21 6.44 -13.70 -46.32
N ALA A 22 7.28 -13.49 -45.31
CA ALA A 22 7.03 -12.60 -44.20
C ALA A 22 6.82 -11.17 -44.74
N THR A 23 5.61 -10.65 -44.60
CA THR A 23 5.35 -9.21 -44.71
C THR A 23 5.50 -8.60 -43.31
N LEU A 24 6.71 -8.12 -43.04
CA LEU A 24 6.99 -7.10 -42.04
C LEU A 24 6.24 -5.83 -42.47
N ALA A 25 5.01 -5.64 -41.97
CA ALA A 25 4.31 -4.37 -42.08
C ALA A 25 4.66 -3.51 -40.86
N GLY A 26 5.56 -2.56 -41.10
CA GLY A 26 5.63 -1.23 -40.49
C GLY A 26 5.37 -1.11 -39.00
N ALA A 27 6.45 -0.87 -38.25
CA ALA A 27 6.41 -0.10 -37.02
C ALA A 27 5.74 1.26 -37.26
N GLY A 28 4.43 1.32 -37.10
CA GLY A 28 3.73 2.56 -36.80
C GLY A 28 3.98 2.86 -35.34
N CYS A 29 4.80 3.88 -35.06
CA CYS A 29 4.81 4.52 -33.75
C CYS A 29 3.37 4.97 -33.48
N VAL A 30 2.66 4.23 -32.63
CA VAL A 30 1.41 4.73 -32.07
C VAL A 30 1.86 5.73 -31.02
N ASP A 31 1.87 7.00 -31.40
CA ASP A 31 1.94 8.10 -30.45
C ASP A 31 0.72 7.98 -29.52
N ASN A 32 0.88 7.25 -28.42
CA ASN A 32 -0.02 7.30 -27.29
C ASN A 32 0.21 8.63 -26.56
N SER A 33 -0.09 9.74 -27.23
CA SER A 33 -0.30 11.05 -26.61
C SER A 33 -1.76 11.17 -26.18
N TRP A 34 -2.24 10.18 -25.43
CA TRP A 34 -3.32 10.46 -24.48
C TRP A 34 -2.64 11.22 -23.36
N SER A 35 -2.99 12.49 -23.19
CA SER A 35 -2.64 13.25 -22.00
C SER A 35 -3.10 12.45 -20.77
N LEU A 36 -2.19 11.71 -20.14
CA LEU A 36 -2.44 10.91 -18.94
C LEU A 36 -2.68 11.78 -17.69
N THR A 37 -2.87 13.09 -17.88
CA THR A 37 -3.16 14.02 -16.78
C THR A 37 -4.66 14.07 -16.58
N GLU A 38 -5.13 13.39 -15.53
CA GLU A 38 -6.41 13.71 -14.92
C GLU A 38 -6.36 15.16 -14.42
N PRO A 39 -7.41 15.97 -14.62
CA PRO A 39 -7.45 17.30 -14.06
C PRO A 39 -7.35 17.21 -12.54
N LEU A 40 -6.33 17.86 -11.99
CA LEU A 40 -6.20 18.00 -10.54
C LEU A 40 -7.24 18.99 -10.02
N LEU A 41 -7.79 18.68 -8.86
CA LEU A 41 -8.55 19.63 -8.09
C LEU A 41 -7.60 20.77 -7.64
N PRO A 42 -7.92 22.06 -7.87
CA PRO A 42 -7.07 23.16 -7.46
C PRO A 42 -6.75 23.10 -5.96
N ASP A 43 -5.50 23.38 -5.58
CA ASP A 43 -5.03 23.31 -4.19
C ASP A 43 -5.95 24.04 -3.21
N SER A 44 -6.41 25.25 -3.54
CA SER A 44 -7.33 26.00 -2.69
C SER A 44 -8.67 25.29 -2.48
N ALA A 45 -9.17 24.59 -3.50
CA ALA A 45 -10.39 23.81 -3.42
C ALA A 45 -10.18 22.53 -2.61
N ALA A 46 -9.11 21.77 -2.87
CA ALA A 46 -8.75 20.56 -2.15
C ALA A 46 -8.51 20.83 -0.65
N ARG A 47 -7.70 21.85 -0.32
CA ARG A 47 -7.51 22.31 1.07
C ARG A 47 -8.83 22.75 1.70
N GLY A 48 -9.66 23.49 0.94
CA GLY A 48 -10.98 23.92 1.39
C GLY A 48 -11.91 22.76 1.74
N LEU A 49 -11.86 21.65 0.99
CA LEU A 49 -12.61 20.42 1.31
C LEU A 49 -12.15 19.84 2.65
N ILE A 50 -10.85 19.59 2.83
CA ILE A 50 -10.30 19.01 4.06
C ILE A 50 -10.54 19.91 5.28
N VAL A 51 -10.38 21.23 5.14
CA VAL A 51 -10.64 22.17 6.24
C VAL A 51 -12.13 22.17 6.63
N ARG A 52 -13.05 22.23 5.67
CA ARG A 52 -14.50 22.14 5.96
C ARG A 52 -14.88 20.80 6.57
N GLU A 53 -14.28 19.73 6.08
CA GLU A 53 -14.49 18.39 6.60
C GLU A 53 -14.07 18.28 8.07
N ASN A 54 -12.91 18.84 8.42
CA ASN A 54 -12.42 18.85 9.80
C ASN A 54 -13.23 19.71 10.78
N LEU A 55 -14.12 20.59 10.29
CA LEU A 55 -15.06 21.32 11.13
C LEU A 55 -16.29 20.47 11.51
N ARG A 56 -16.48 19.31 10.89
CA ARG A 56 -17.55 18.38 11.28
C ARG A 56 -17.26 17.80 12.68
N PRO A 57 -18.29 17.51 13.48
CA PRO A 57 -18.10 16.88 14.79
C PRO A 57 -17.42 15.51 14.65
N GLY A 58 -16.31 15.33 15.37
CA GLY A 58 -15.66 14.03 15.50
C GLY A 58 -16.35 13.16 16.55
N ASP A 59 -16.17 11.84 16.45
CA ASP A 59 -16.61 10.86 17.44
C ASP A 59 -15.34 10.29 18.10
N THR A 60 -15.13 10.49 19.40
CA THR A 60 -13.96 9.96 20.12
C THR A 60 -14.10 8.49 20.54
N SER A 61 -15.30 7.92 20.38
CA SER A 61 -15.60 6.53 20.73
C SER A 61 -15.52 5.59 19.52
N TRP A 62 -15.22 6.12 18.33
CA TRP A 62 -15.24 5.36 17.08
C TRP A 62 -14.40 4.08 17.14
N ASN A 63 -13.24 4.12 17.80
CA ASN A 63 -12.29 3.02 17.98
C ASN A 63 -12.46 2.24 19.29
N GLN A 64 -13.46 2.58 20.12
CA GLN A 64 -13.76 1.88 21.36
C GLN A 64 -14.65 0.67 21.08
N VAL A 65 -14.03 -0.40 20.56
CA VAL A 65 -14.72 -1.64 20.21
C VAL A 65 -14.09 -2.80 20.97
N PRO A 66 -14.85 -3.53 21.82
CA PRO A 66 -14.39 -4.75 22.45
C PRO A 66 -13.90 -5.79 21.42
N VAL A 67 -12.81 -6.46 21.77
CA VAL A 67 -12.24 -7.53 20.94
C VAL A 67 -13.14 -8.77 21.03
N PRO A 68 -13.52 -9.40 19.90
CA PRO A 68 -14.26 -10.66 19.92
C PRO A 68 -13.50 -11.77 20.67
N THR A 69 -14.21 -12.60 21.44
CA THR A 69 -13.66 -13.73 22.20
C THR A 69 -13.14 -14.85 21.29
N THR A 70 -13.73 -15.00 20.11
CA THR A 70 -13.23 -15.88 19.04
C THR A 70 -13.22 -15.13 17.72
N ALA A 71 -12.42 -15.60 16.75
CA ALA A 71 -12.39 -14.97 15.43
C ALA A 71 -13.79 -14.94 14.78
N GLU A 72 -14.57 -16.01 14.96
CA GLU A 72 -15.86 -16.25 14.30
C GLU A 72 -17.07 -15.74 15.09
N GLU A 73 -16.89 -15.19 16.29
CA GLU A 73 -17.97 -14.58 17.08
C GLU A 73 -18.69 -13.50 16.28
N VAL A 74 -17.91 -12.65 15.61
CA VAL A 74 -18.42 -11.63 14.70
C VAL A 74 -17.33 -11.22 13.72
N ALA A 75 -17.66 -11.24 12.43
CA ALA A 75 -16.69 -10.92 11.38
C ALA A 75 -17.37 -10.40 10.13
N ALA A 76 -16.68 -9.50 9.42
CA ALA A 76 -17.17 -8.99 8.15
C ALA A 76 -16.02 -8.59 7.21
N TYR A 77 -16.35 -8.52 5.91
CA TYR A 77 -15.50 -7.95 4.86
C TYR A 77 -16.34 -7.24 3.80
N LEU A 78 -15.69 -6.50 2.90
CA LEU A 78 -16.32 -5.76 1.80
C LEU A 78 -15.95 -6.37 0.44
N ASP A 79 -16.82 -6.22 -0.56
CA ASP A 79 -16.53 -6.62 -1.96
C ASP A 79 -15.53 -5.69 -2.68
N HIS A 80 -15.28 -4.49 -2.14
CA HIS A 80 -14.33 -3.53 -2.68
C HIS A 80 -13.50 -2.86 -1.58
N GLN A 81 -12.24 -2.55 -1.92
CA GLN A 81 -11.33 -1.79 -1.05
C GLN A 81 -11.34 -0.29 -1.37
N SER A 82 -11.85 0.08 -2.54
CA SER A 82 -12.04 1.46 -2.97
C SER A 82 -13.32 1.64 -3.78
N VAL A 83 -13.93 2.82 -3.68
CA VAL A 83 -15.16 3.22 -4.39
C VAL A 83 -15.15 4.74 -4.64
N LEU A 84 -16.06 5.25 -5.48
CA LEU A 84 -16.31 6.69 -5.65
C LEU A 84 -17.49 7.17 -4.78
N PRO A 85 -17.62 8.48 -4.50
CA PRO A 85 -18.84 9.03 -3.93
C PRO A 85 -20.06 8.68 -4.79
N GLY A 86 -21.15 8.23 -4.16
CA GLY A 86 -22.37 7.79 -4.85
C GLY A 86 -22.38 6.29 -5.20
N ASP A 87 -21.24 5.59 -5.13
CA ASP A 87 -21.19 4.15 -5.34
C ASP A 87 -21.82 3.37 -4.16
N THR A 88 -21.94 2.06 -4.34
CA THR A 88 -22.40 1.13 -3.29
C THR A 88 -21.38 0.02 -3.10
N VAL A 89 -20.99 -0.22 -1.85
CA VAL A 89 -20.14 -1.37 -1.45
C VAL A 89 -20.99 -2.37 -0.69
N ARG A 90 -20.75 -3.67 -0.87
CA ARG A 90 -21.49 -4.72 -0.13
C ARG A 90 -20.65 -5.25 1.02
N LEU A 91 -21.30 -5.41 2.17
CA LEU A 91 -20.75 -6.05 3.34
C LEU A 91 -21.24 -7.49 3.45
N TYR A 92 -20.31 -8.37 3.77
CA TYR A 92 -20.49 -9.80 3.97
C TYR A 92 -20.13 -10.10 5.41
N GLY A 93 -21.07 -10.57 6.22
CA GLY A 93 -20.85 -10.75 7.66
C GLY A 93 -21.36 -12.06 8.20
N ILE A 94 -20.83 -12.44 9.35
CA ILE A 94 -21.34 -13.47 10.25
C ILE A 94 -21.35 -12.94 11.68
N ALA A 95 -22.24 -13.47 12.52
CA ALA A 95 -22.21 -13.22 13.96
C ALA A 95 -22.93 -14.33 14.71
N ALA A 96 -22.42 -14.76 15.86
CA ALA A 96 -23.01 -15.80 16.69
C ALA A 96 -24.51 -15.54 17.02
N ASP A 97 -24.87 -14.27 17.22
CA ASP A 97 -26.24 -13.82 17.50
C ASP A 97 -27.09 -13.52 16.24
N SER A 98 -26.56 -13.85 15.06
CA SER A 98 -27.15 -13.62 13.72
C SER A 98 -27.48 -12.15 13.43
N GLU A 99 -26.80 -11.20 14.08
CA GLU A 99 -27.05 -9.77 13.93
C GLU A 99 -25.77 -8.97 14.18
N ILE A 100 -25.55 -7.94 13.35
CA ILE A 100 -24.48 -6.95 13.54
C ILE A 100 -25.03 -5.54 13.40
N SER A 101 -24.51 -4.59 14.18
CA SER A 101 -24.66 -3.15 13.94
C SER A 101 -23.54 -2.67 13.01
N VAL A 102 -23.88 -1.87 12.00
CA VAL A 102 -22.91 -1.38 11.00
C VAL A 102 -22.90 0.15 10.97
N ARG A 103 -21.71 0.74 11.04
CA ARG A 103 -21.49 2.20 10.96
C ARG A 103 -20.34 2.52 10.02
N LEU A 104 -20.52 3.55 9.20
CA LEU A 104 -19.48 4.08 8.32
C LEU A 104 -18.83 5.30 8.98
N TYR A 105 -17.52 5.25 9.15
CA TYR A 105 -16.70 6.34 9.68
C TYR A 105 -15.77 6.88 8.61
N ARG A 106 -15.57 8.19 8.57
CA ARG A 106 -14.47 8.81 7.80
C ARG A 106 -13.34 9.12 8.76
N VAL A 107 -12.14 8.62 8.47
CA VAL A 107 -10.91 8.88 9.21
C VAL A 107 -10.38 10.27 8.87
N GLY A 108 -9.85 10.99 9.86
CA GLY A 108 -9.40 12.37 9.68
C GLY A 108 -9.04 13.06 10.99
N TRP A 109 -8.86 14.38 10.97
CA TRP A 109 -8.43 15.12 12.17
C TRP A 109 -9.56 15.37 13.18
N TYR A 110 -10.63 16.05 12.75
CA TYR A 110 -11.81 16.39 13.56
C TYR A 110 -11.50 16.88 14.99
N GLY A 111 -10.56 17.82 15.13
CA GLY A 111 -10.17 18.36 16.44
C GLY A 111 -9.47 17.36 17.36
N GLY A 112 -8.94 16.26 16.82
CA GLY A 112 -8.27 15.21 17.58
C GLY A 112 -9.06 13.92 17.73
N ALA A 113 -10.34 13.89 17.37
CA ALA A 113 -11.18 12.70 17.54
C ALA A 113 -10.77 11.51 16.66
N GLY A 114 -10.22 11.76 15.46
CA GLY A 114 -9.65 10.72 14.58
C GLY A 114 -10.60 10.13 13.56
N ALA A 115 -11.89 10.20 13.83
CA ALA A 115 -12.91 9.91 12.84
C ALA A 115 -14.17 10.71 13.15
N ARG A 116 -15.06 10.80 12.16
CA ARG A 116 -16.46 11.14 12.39
C ARG A 116 -17.36 10.04 11.88
N LEU A 117 -18.53 9.92 12.50
CA LEU A 117 -19.61 9.10 11.96
C LEU A 117 -20.15 9.76 10.68
N VAL A 118 -20.28 8.96 9.62
CA VAL A 118 -20.82 9.38 8.31
C VAL A 118 -22.22 8.83 8.15
N LEU A 119 -22.39 7.52 8.40
CA LEU A 119 -23.69 6.84 8.35
C LEU A 119 -23.80 5.85 9.52
N ASP A 120 -24.97 5.81 10.15
CA ASP A 120 -25.40 4.69 10.98
C ASP A 120 -26.40 3.86 10.17
N LEU A 121 -26.02 2.61 9.85
CA LEU A 121 -26.82 1.70 9.03
C LEU A 121 -27.71 0.80 9.91
N GLY A 122 -27.63 0.94 11.24
CA GLY A 122 -28.41 0.16 12.20
C GLY A 122 -27.99 -1.31 12.27
N SER A 123 -28.90 -2.13 12.78
CA SER A 123 -28.71 -3.58 12.91
C SER A 123 -29.15 -4.33 11.67
N VAL A 124 -28.35 -5.30 11.24
CA VAL A 124 -28.58 -6.12 10.05
C VAL A 124 -28.44 -7.59 10.40
N ARG A 125 -29.34 -8.42 9.86
CA ARG A 125 -29.29 -9.87 10.02
C ARG A 125 -28.16 -10.46 9.20
N VAL A 126 -27.40 -11.35 9.82
CA VAL A 126 -26.29 -12.09 9.21
C VAL A 126 -26.43 -13.58 9.52
N PRO A 127 -25.84 -14.46 8.69
CA PRO A 127 -25.66 -15.86 9.06
C PRO A 127 -24.94 -16.02 10.41
N THR A 128 -25.30 -17.06 11.17
CA THR A 128 -24.65 -17.34 12.47
C THR A 128 -23.18 -17.70 12.30
N LEU A 129 -22.92 -18.66 11.42
CA LEU A 129 -21.59 -19.15 11.10
C LEU A 129 -21.62 -19.74 9.70
N LEU A 130 -20.64 -19.37 8.89
CA LEU A 130 -20.39 -19.98 7.58
C LEU A 130 -18.89 -20.16 7.42
N PRO A 131 -18.42 -21.37 7.06
CA PRO A 131 -16.99 -21.63 6.95
C PRO A 131 -16.38 -20.88 5.76
N CYS A 132 -15.11 -20.54 5.89
CA CYS A 132 -14.28 -20.16 4.75
C CYS A 132 -13.72 -21.42 4.07
N SER A 133 -13.30 -21.29 2.80
CA SER A 133 -12.57 -22.34 2.09
C SER A 133 -11.21 -22.61 2.76
N ALA A 134 -10.67 -23.81 2.51
CA ALA A 134 -9.35 -24.17 2.97
C ALA A 134 -8.26 -23.29 2.32
N ALA A 135 -7.25 -22.93 3.09
CA ALA A 135 -6.08 -22.15 2.68
C ALA A 135 -5.15 -22.82 1.65
N HIS A 136 -5.43 -24.08 1.29
CA HIS A 136 -4.66 -24.85 0.32
C HIS A 136 -5.58 -25.80 -0.47
N PRO A 137 -5.35 -26.00 -1.79
CA PRO A 137 -4.27 -25.43 -2.60
C PRO A 137 -4.52 -23.97 -3.09
N GLY A 138 -5.72 -23.43 -2.92
CA GLY A 138 -6.08 -22.04 -3.27
C GLY A 138 -6.04 -21.09 -2.06
N PRO A 139 -6.44 -19.81 -2.22
CA PRO A 139 -6.55 -18.90 -1.09
C PRO A 139 -7.73 -19.29 -0.17
N ALA A 140 -7.63 -18.93 1.11
CA ALA A 140 -8.78 -18.96 2.01
C ALA A 140 -9.75 -17.81 1.65
N GLU A 141 -11.00 -18.15 1.35
CA GLU A 141 -12.06 -17.22 0.95
C GLU A 141 -13.32 -17.54 1.76
N CYS A 142 -14.10 -16.53 2.11
CA CYS A 142 -15.28 -16.70 2.92
C CYS A 142 -16.52 -16.41 2.05
N PRO A 143 -17.07 -17.41 1.31
CA PRO A 143 -18.11 -17.21 0.30
C PRO A 143 -19.50 -16.99 0.91
N TRP A 144 -19.58 -16.05 1.85
CA TRP A 144 -20.81 -15.67 2.54
C TRP A 144 -21.75 -14.94 1.57
N PRO A 145 -23.07 -14.96 1.81
CA PRO A 145 -23.99 -14.10 1.09
C PRO A 145 -23.79 -12.63 1.49
N ALA A 146 -24.02 -11.71 0.56
CA ALA A 146 -24.03 -10.28 0.88
C ALA A 146 -25.11 -10.01 1.94
N SER A 147 -24.71 -9.36 3.03
CA SER A 147 -25.57 -9.10 4.19
C SER A 147 -26.19 -7.71 4.14
N LEU A 148 -25.43 -6.72 3.65
CA LEU A 148 -25.85 -5.32 3.56
C LEU A 148 -25.25 -4.65 2.33
N ALA A 149 -26.03 -3.81 1.65
CA ALA A 149 -25.53 -2.84 0.69
C ALA A 149 -25.34 -1.49 1.41
N ILE A 150 -24.12 -0.94 1.34
CA ILE A 150 -23.73 0.33 1.97
C ILE A 150 -23.65 1.39 0.87
N PRO A 151 -24.64 2.30 0.78
CA PRO A 151 -24.57 3.41 -0.16
C PRO A 151 -23.58 4.46 0.36
N ILE A 152 -22.60 4.83 -0.45
CA ILE A 152 -21.69 5.93 -0.16
C ILE A 152 -22.38 7.23 -0.56
N PRO A 153 -22.68 8.16 0.35
CA PRO A 153 -23.39 9.38 -0.02
C PRO A 153 -22.59 10.17 -1.08
N PRO A 154 -23.26 10.77 -2.07
CA PRO A 154 -22.57 11.45 -3.17
C PRO A 154 -21.86 12.74 -2.73
N ASP A 155 -22.21 13.30 -1.58
CA ASP A 155 -21.65 14.53 -1.02
C ASP A 155 -20.55 14.29 0.03
N VAL A 156 -20.13 13.04 0.25
CA VAL A 156 -19.05 12.77 1.19
C VAL A 156 -17.71 13.29 0.68
N THR A 157 -16.90 13.83 1.58
CA THR A 157 -15.52 14.20 1.27
C THR A 157 -14.70 12.94 0.99
N PRO A 158 -14.07 12.80 -0.19
CA PRO A 158 -13.15 11.70 -0.47
C PRO A 158 -12.09 11.54 0.63
N GLY A 159 -11.62 10.32 0.83
CA GLY A 159 -10.66 10.04 1.88
C GLY A 159 -10.64 8.58 2.31
N PHE A 160 -10.06 8.38 3.48
CA PHE A 160 -9.98 7.08 4.10
C PHE A 160 -11.15 6.84 5.07
N TYR A 161 -11.78 5.68 4.96
CA TYR A 161 -12.98 5.31 5.67
C TYR A 161 -12.81 3.96 6.36
N MET A 162 -13.64 3.73 7.37
CA MET A 162 -13.75 2.45 8.04
C MET A 162 -15.21 2.09 8.24
N VAL A 163 -15.55 0.85 7.90
CA VAL A 163 -16.83 0.26 8.27
C VAL A 163 -16.63 -0.44 9.60
N ARG A 164 -17.21 0.10 10.67
CA ARG A 164 -17.28 -0.55 11.98
C ARG A 164 -18.45 -1.51 11.97
N TYR A 165 -18.22 -2.74 12.40
CA TYR A 165 -19.27 -3.72 12.65
C TYR A 165 -19.14 -4.26 14.08
N THR A 166 -20.27 -4.42 14.78
CA THR A 166 -20.30 -5.01 16.13
C THR A 166 -21.47 -5.96 16.28
N ASP A 167 -21.34 -7.00 17.09
CA ASP A 167 -22.46 -7.85 17.52
C ASP A 167 -23.32 -7.17 18.59
N ARG A 168 -24.24 -7.93 19.21
CA ARG A 168 -25.13 -7.45 20.27
C ARG A 168 -24.40 -7.13 21.59
N PRO A 169 -23.49 -7.98 22.10
CA PRO A 169 -22.59 -7.62 23.19
C PRO A 169 -21.76 -6.36 22.93
N GLY A 170 -21.55 -6.01 21.65
CA GLY A 170 -20.82 -4.84 21.19
C GLY A 170 -19.40 -5.15 20.75
N ALA A 171 -18.97 -6.41 20.80
CA ALA A 171 -17.69 -6.85 20.26
C ALA A 171 -17.69 -6.73 18.74
N GLY A 172 -16.54 -6.46 18.14
CA GLY A 172 -16.50 -6.17 16.72
C GLY A 172 -15.16 -5.69 16.21
N ARG A 173 -15.13 -5.24 14.94
CA ARG A 173 -13.91 -4.75 14.28
C ARG A 173 -14.23 -3.70 13.21
N PHE A 174 -13.23 -3.40 12.39
CA PHE A 174 -13.30 -2.47 11.27
C PHE A 174 -12.95 -3.17 9.95
N VAL A 175 -13.54 -2.70 8.85
CA VAL A 175 -13.09 -2.99 7.49
C VAL A 175 -12.65 -1.68 6.83
N PRO A 176 -11.40 -1.55 6.37
CA PRO A 176 -10.93 -0.33 5.72
C PRO A 176 -11.54 -0.17 4.33
N LEU A 177 -11.79 1.07 3.94
CA LEU A 177 -12.32 1.46 2.64
C LEU A 177 -11.71 2.80 2.22
N VAL A 178 -11.36 2.97 0.95
CA VAL A 178 -11.01 4.27 0.39
C VAL A 178 -12.17 4.79 -0.45
N VAL A 179 -12.68 5.97 -0.14
CA VAL A 179 -13.56 6.71 -1.06
C VAL A 179 -12.67 7.63 -1.87
N ARG A 180 -12.41 7.26 -3.13
CA ARG A 180 -11.50 7.98 -4.03
C ARG A 180 -12.11 9.32 -4.44
N ALA A 181 -11.24 10.28 -4.74
CA ALA A 181 -11.68 11.52 -5.38
C ALA A 181 -11.84 11.27 -6.88
N SER A 182 -12.87 11.86 -7.50
CA SER A 182 -13.03 11.87 -8.95
C SER A 182 -11.96 12.72 -9.63
N GLU A 183 -11.54 13.80 -8.96
CA GLU A 183 -10.40 14.63 -9.35
C GLU A 183 -9.33 14.51 -8.26
N GLN A 184 -8.10 14.17 -8.66
CA GLN A 184 -7.00 13.95 -7.72
C GLN A 184 -6.53 15.28 -7.11
N SER A 185 -5.97 15.21 -5.90
CA SER A 185 -5.30 16.38 -5.30
C SER A 185 -3.81 16.40 -5.65
N SER A 186 -3.15 17.54 -5.41
CA SER A 186 -1.70 17.67 -5.61
C SER A 186 -0.86 16.71 -4.78
N ILE A 187 -1.40 16.15 -3.69
CA ILE A 187 -0.80 15.05 -2.93
C ILE A 187 -1.71 13.83 -3.02
N VAL A 188 -1.19 12.74 -3.59
CA VAL A 188 -1.88 11.44 -3.64
C VAL A 188 -1.24 10.51 -2.60
N VAL A 189 -2.04 10.01 -1.67
CA VAL A 189 -1.61 9.09 -0.61
C VAL A 189 -2.00 7.66 -0.99
N VAL A 190 -1.01 6.79 -1.15
CA VAL A 190 -1.18 5.35 -1.44
C VAL A 190 -1.19 4.56 -0.13
N MET A 191 -2.30 3.88 0.14
CA MET A 191 -2.53 3.08 1.33
C MET A 191 -2.16 1.59 1.09
N PRO A 192 -1.40 0.93 1.99
CA PRO A 192 -0.82 -0.39 1.76
C PRO A 192 -1.78 -1.57 2.05
N PHE A 193 -2.88 -1.68 1.31
CA PHE A 193 -3.87 -2.75 1.49
C PHE A 193 -3.32 -4.15 1.20
N ASN A 194 -2.36 -4.27 0.28
CA ASN A 194 -1.64 -5.53 0.05
C ASN A 194 -0.91 -5.99 1.30
N THR A 195 -0.25 -5.09 2.01
CA THR A 195 0.44 -5.42 3.27
C THR A 195 -0.57 -5.86 4.33
N TYR A 196 -1.71 -5.16 4.45
CA TYR A 196 -2.76 -5.57 5.39
C TYR A 196 -3.20 -7.02 5.12
N GLN A 197 -3.39 -7.41 3.86
CA GLN A 197 -3.73 -8.80 3.53
C GLN A 197 -2.57 -9.77 3.73
N ALA A 198 -1.34 -9.41 3.35
CA ALA A 198 -0.16 -10.26 3.49
C ALA A 198 0.09 -10.74 4.92
N TYR A 199 -0.25 -9.87 5.88
CA TYR A 199 -0.15 -10.08 7.32
C TYR A 199 -1.47 -10.56 7.97
N ASN A 200 -2.53 -10.70 7.18
CA ASN A 200 -3.83 -11.15 7.66
C ASN A 200 -3.89 -12.68 7.75
N GLY A 201 -3.81 -13.24 8.96
CA GLY A 201 -3.91 -14.69 9.21
C GLY A 201 -5.33 -15.27 9.21
N TRP A 202 -6.35 -14.49 8.83
CA TRP A 202 -7.74 -14.97 8.79
C TRP A 202 -7.88 -16.22 7.90
N GLY A 203 -8.59 -17.24 8.39
CA GLY A 203 -8.77 -18.51 7.68
C GLY A 203 -7.50 -19.38 7.63
N GLY A 204 -6.53 -19.11 8.50
CA GLY A 204 -5.29 -19.91 8.63
C GLY A 204 -4.25 -19.64 7.53
N ALA A 205 -4.43 -18.60 6.71
CA ALA A 205 -3.58 -18.30 5.57
C ALA A 205 -2.98 -16.90 5.68
N SER A 206 -1.66 -16.76 5.53
CA SER A 206 -1.01 -15.48 5.25
C SER A 206 0.32 -15.72 4.51
N PHE A 207 1.01 -14.66 4.09
CA PHE A 207 2.34 -14.77 3.48
C PHE A 207 3.46 -15.08 4.50
N TYR A 208 3.08 -15.37 5.75
CA TYR A 208 3.94 -15.74 6.85
C TYR A 208 3.47 -17.05 7.50
N GLN A 209 4.36 -17.70 8.24
CA GLN A 209 3.97 -18.86 9.04
C GLN A 209 3.03 -18.39 10.17
N GLN A 210 1.96 -19.14 10.42
CA GLN A 210 1.03 -18.84 11.49
C GLN A 210 1.60 -19.27 12.85
N ALA A 211 1.05 -18.70 13.93
CA ALA A 211 1.52 -18.98 15.30
C ALA A 211 1.32 -20.45 15.73
N ASP A 212 0.38 -21.16 15.11
CA ASP A 212 0.11 -22.59 15.33
C ASP A 212 1.03 -23.52 14.51
N GLY A 213 1.99 -22.94 13.76
CA GLY A 213 2.93 -23.67 12.92
C GLY A 213 2.46 -23.87 11.48
N THR A 214 1.21 -23.51 11.14
CA THR A 214 0.68 -23.61 9.78
C THR A 214 1.61 -22.88 8.79
N PRO A 215 2.05 -23.54 7.71
CA PRO A 215 2.94 -22.93 6.73
C PRO A 215 2.34 -21.66 6.10
N ARG A 216 3.20 -20.82 5.55
CA ARG A 216 2.75 -19.68 4.74
C ARG A 216 1.96 -20.16 3.52
N ALA A 217 0.94 -19.40 3.12
CA ALA A 217 0.21 -19.59 1.88
C ALA A 217 0.84 -18.73 0.77
N PRO A 218 1.00 -19.23 -0.47
CA PRO A 218 1.46 -18.41 -1.58
C PRO A 218 0.35 -17.55 -2.21
N LEU A 219 -0.92 -17.84 -1.90
CA LEU A 219 -2.10 -17.12 -2.39
C LEU A 219 -2.93 -16.68 -1.18
N ILE A 220 -3.43 -15.45 -1.20
CA ILE A 220 -4.36 -14.90 -0.21
C ILE A 220 -5.47 -14.12 -0.91
N SER A 221 -6.65 -14.03 -0.29
CA SER A 221 -7.81 -13.34 -0.89
C SER A 221 -8.19 -12.08 -0.11
N PHE A 222 -8.78 -11.10 -0.81
CA PHE A 222 -9.48 -9.97 -0.21
C PHE A 222 -10.91 -10.32 0.24
N MET A 223 -11.46 -11.47 -0.22
CA MET A 223 -12.79 -11.97 0.16
C MET A 223 -12.80 -12.67 1.53
N ARG A 224 -12.21 -12.03 2.53
CA ARG A 224 -12.16 -12.53 3.89
C ARG A 224 -12.01 -11.39 4.89
N PRO A 225 -12.50 -11.55 6.13
CA PRO A 225 -12.31 -10.57 7.19
C PRO A 225 -10.83 -10.29 7.49
N TYR A 226 -10.58 -9.13 8.07
CA TYR A 226 -9.27 -8.76 8.59
C TYR A 226 -9.12 -9.17 10.06
N THR A 227 -7.92 -9.63 10.40
CA THR A 227 -7.51 -9.84 11.80
C THR A 227 -7.16 -8.52 12.48
N ASP A 228 -7.47 -8.40 13.77
CA ASP A 228 -7.08 -7.24 14.60
C ASP A 228 -5.57 -7.05 14.58
N TRP A 229 -4.82 -8.15 14.57
CA TRP A 229 -3.37 -8.10 14.51
C TRP A 229 -2.89 -7.39 13.25
N SER A 230 -3.50 -7.65 12.08
CA SER A 230 -3.14 -6.96 10.84
C SER A 230 -3.52 -5.47 10.89
N LEU A 231 -4.78 -5.14 11.21
CA LEU A 231 -5.24 -3.75 11.16
C LEU A 231 -4.65 -2.88 12.27
N ASN A 232 -4.60 -3.36 13.51
CA ASN A 232 -4.07 -2.55 14.61
C ASN A 232 -2.58 -2.29 14.45
N ARG A 233 -1.83 -3.27 13.93
CA ARG A 233 -0.38 -3.15 13.76
C ARG A 233 0.00 -2.27 12.59
N HIS A 234 -0.60 -2.50 11.42
CA HIS A 234 -0.21 -1.81 10.19
C HIS A 234 -1.03 -0.55 9.98
N LEU A 235 -2.35 -0.67 9.91
CA LEU A 235 -3.23 0.46 9.61
C LEU A 235 -3.29 1.47 10.78
N VAL A 236 -3.84 1.07 11.92
CA VAL A 236 -4.04 1.98 13.07
C VAL A 236 -2.69 2.44 13.62
N GLY A 237 -1.73 1.51 13.64
CA GLY A 237 -0.40 1.74 14.18
C GLY A 237 0.47 2.65 13.32
N LEU A 238 0.39 2.58 12.00
CA LEU A 238 1.36 3.25 11.10
C LEU A 238 0.71 4.28 10.18
N ASP A 239 -0.47 4.00 9.62
CA ASP A 239 -1.05 4.83 8.57
C ASP A 239 -1.97 5.92 9.11
N LEU A 240 -2.73 5.60 10.16
CA LEU A 240 -3.65 6.54 10.80
C LEU A 240 -2.98 7.82 11.33
N PRO A 241 -1.79 7.77 11.98
CA PRO A 241 -1.07 8.99 12.39
C PRO A 241 -0.74 9.93 11.22
N LEU A 242 -0.34 9.38 10.08
CA LEU A 242 -0.02 10.18 8.89
C LEU A 242 -1.27 10.80 8.28
N ALA A 243 -2.36 10.03 8.14
CA ALA A 243 -3.63 10.55 7.64
C ALA A 243 -4.14 11.71 8.51
N ARG A 244 -4.15 11.53 9.84
CA ARG A 244 -4.52 12.59 10.79
C ARG A 244 -3.61 13.81 10.69
N PHE A 245 -2.30 13.62 10.58
CA PHE A 245 -1.35 14.73 10.44
C PHE A 245 -1.61 15.55 9.17
N LEU A 246 -1.78 14.89 8.02
CA LEU A 246 -2.05 15.55 6.76
C LEU A 246 -3.34 16.38 6.82
N GLU A 247 -4.40 15.81 7.40
CA GLU A 247 -5.67 16.51 7.55
C GLU A 247 -5.63 17.62 8.61
N ARG A 248 -4.92 17.42 9.74
CA ARG A 248 -4.74 18.43 10.80
C ARG A 248 -4.20 19.73 10.24
N TRP A 249 -3.29 19.65 9.28
CA TRP A 249 -2.67 20.80 8.62
C TRP A 249 -3.36 21.22 7.32
N GLY A 250 -4.48 20.57 6.96
CA GLY A 250 -5.31 20.95 5.83
C GLY A 250 -4.64 20.78 4.48
N TYR A 251 -3.71 19.83 4.33
CA TYR A 251 -3.04 19.58 3.05
C TYR A 251 -4.02 19.10 1.96
N PRO A 252 -3.78 19.43 0.68
CA PRO A 252 -4.61 18.97 -0.43
C PRO A 252 -4.31 17.51 -0.73
N VAL A 253 -4.97 16.60 -0.01
CA VAL A 253 -4.73 15.15 -0.10
C VAL A 253 -5.92 14.40 -0.70
N SER A 254 -5.63 13.47 -1.59
CA SER A 254 -6.52 12.41 -2.03
C SER A 254 -5.91 11.05 -1.68
N TYR A 255 -6.76 10.08 -1.35
CA TYR A 255 -6.31 8.74 -0.93
C TYR A 255 -6.68 7.71 -1.99
N VAL A 256 -5.80 6.74 -2.20
CA VAL A 256 -5.98 5.59 -3.10
C VAL A 256 -5.43 4.33 -2.40
N THR A 257 -5.91 3.16 -2.79
CA THR A 257 -5.29 1.89 -2.39
C THR A 257 -4.13 1.54 -3.31
N ASP A 258 -3.27 0.61 -2.88
CA ASP A 258 -2.27 0.01 -3.76
C ASP A 258 -2.89 -0.83 -4.90
N LEU A 259 -4.12 -1.34 -4.74
CA LEU A 259 -4.90 -1.95 -5.83
C LEU A 259 -5.26 -0.90 -6.89
N ASP A 260 -5.72 0.28 -6.47
CA ASP A 260 -6.00 1.38 -7.40
C ASP A 260 -4.73 1.79 -8.14
N PHE A 261 -3.62 1.93 -7.40
CA PHE A 261 -2.31 2.31 -7.96
C PHE A 261 -1.75 1.27 -8.96
N HIS A 262 -2.17 0.01 -8.83
CA HIS A 262 -1.93 -1.03 -9.83
C HIS A 262 -2.87 -0.91 -11.05
N ALA A 263 -4.17 -0.72 -10.79
CA ALA A 263 -5.24 -0.80 -11.79
C ALA A 263 -5.31 0.43 -12.71
N HIS A 264 -4.97 1.60 -12.18
CA HIS A 264 -5.14 2.90 -12.80
C HIS A 264 -3.77 3.56 -13.01
N ASN A 265 -3.33 3.62 -14.26
CA ASN A 265 -2.02 4.15 -14.62
C ASN A 265 -1.97 5.68 -14.70
N GLU A 266 -3.11 6.34 -14.56
CA GLU A 266 -3.32 7.78 -14.51
C GLU A 266 -3.16 8.37 -13.09
N ILE A 267 -3.21 7.52 -12.05
CA ILE A 267 -3.11 7.97 -10.66
C ILE A 267 -1.73 8.56 -10.37
N GLY A 268 -1.71 9.81 -9.92
CA GLY A 268 -0.50 10.56 -9.56
C GLY A 268 0.09 11.40 -10.68
N PHE A 269 -0.29 11.19 -11.95
CA PHE A 269 0.19 12.06 -13.04
C PHE A 269 -0.36 13.47 -12.89
N GLY A 270 0.52 14.46 -13.06
CA GLY A 270 0.22 15.87 -12.79
C GLY A 270 0.28 16.27 -11.31
N ALA A 271 0.21 15.31 -10.36
CA ALA A 271 0.36 15.58 -8.93
C ALA A 271 1.75 16.13 -8.61
N ARG A 272 1.85 16.85 -7.50
CA ARG A 272 3.15 17.32 -6.98
C ARG A 272 3.89 16.21 -6.23
N LEU A 273 3.14 15.33 -5.58
CA LEU A 273 3.67 14.27 -4.74
C LEU A 273 2.77 13.04 -4.74
N VAL A 274 3.37 11.87 -4.96
CA VAL A 274 2.81 10.59 -4.53
C VAL A 274 3.49 10.16 -3.23
N LEU A 275 2.69 10.02 -2.18
CA LEU A 275 3.10 9.65 -0.84
C LEU A 275 2.70 8.20 -0.56
N VAL A 276 3.64 7.39 -0.09
CA VAL A 276 3.41 6.00 0.33
C VAL A 276 3.44 5.96 1.86
N SER A 277 2.36 5.45 2.45
CA SER A 277 2.18 5.43 3.90
C SER A 277 2.71 4.15 4.56
N GLY A 278 3.36 4.33 5.71
CA GLY A 278 3.54 3.28 6.71
C GLY A 278 4.45 2.14 6.27
N HIS A 279 3.90 0.94 6.11
CA HIS A 279 4.67 -0.24 5.72
C HIS A 279 4.08 -0.86 4.45
N SER A 280 4.65 -0.49 3.31
CA SER A 280 4.17 -0.84 1.98
C SER A 280 5.03 -1.92 1.34
N GLU A 281 5.12 -3.08 2.00
CA GLU A 281 6.07 -4.15 1.67
C GLU A 281 5.77 -4.89 0.36
N TYR A 282 4.51 -4.93 -0.06
CA TYR A 282 4.03 -5.80 -1.14
C TYR A 282 3.53 -5.00 -2.35
N TRP A 283 4.33 -4.95 -3.40
CA TRP A 283 4.05 -4.17 -4.61
C TRP A 283 4.02 -5.03 -5.85
N SER A 284 3.09 -4.76 -6.77
CA SER A 284 3.13 -5.43 -8.07
C SER A 284 4.24 -4.87 -8.97
N GLY A 285 4.69 -5.67 -9.95
CA GLY A 285 5.61 -5.20 -10.97
C GLY A 285 5.08 -3.96 -11.73
N THR A 286 3.76 -3.89 -11.93
CA THR A 286 3.05 -2.74 -12.51
C THR A 286 3.17 -1.49 -11.64
N MET A 287 2.87 -1.59 -10.34
CA MET A 287 3.01 -0.46 -9.40
C MET A 287 4.44 0.08 -9.37
N ARG A 288 5.44 -0.83 -9.38
CA ARG A 288 6.85 -0.42 -9.39
C ARG A 288 7.19 0.38 -10.66
N THR A 289 6.74 -0.09 -11.83
CA THR A 289 6.91 0.63 -13.10
C THR A 289 6.15 1.95 -13.10
N HIS A 290 4.97 2.01 -12.47
CA HIS A 290 4.19 3.22 -12.36
C HIS A 290 4.93 4.29 -11.54
N ALA A 291 5.43 3.95 -10.36
CA ALA A 291 6.22 4.88 -9.53
C ALA A 291 7.51 5.36 -10.23
N GLU A 292 8.20 4.48 -10.97
CA GLU A 292 9.35 4.87 -11.79
C GLU A 292 8.97 5.93 -12.84
N ARG A 293 7.85 5.73 -13.54
CA ARG A 293 7.35 6.69 -14.53
C ARG A 293 6.97 8.03 -13.91
N LEU A 294 6.27 8.02 -12.78
CA LEU A 294 5.89 9.25 -12.08
C LEU A 294 7.12 10.06 -11.68
N ARG A 295 8.13 9.42 -11.08
CA ARG A 295 9.41 10.07 -10.77
C ARG A 295 10.06 10.62 -12.03
N ASP A 296 10.13 9.82 -13.10
CA ASP A 296 10.80 10.21 -14.34
C ASP A 296 10.04 11.33 -15.10
N ASP A 297 8.75 11.53 -14.80
CA ASP A 297 7.90 12.63 -15.28
C ASP A 297 7.93 13.87 -14.35
N GLY A 298 8.74 13.86 -13.29
CA GLY A 298 8.92 15.00 -12.40
C GLY A 298 7.99 15.02 -11.17
N VAL A 299 7.13 14.02 -11.02
CA VAL A 299 6.28 13.87 -9.82
C VAL A 299 7.14 13.42 -8.64
N GLY A 300 7.04 14.14 -7.52
CA GLY A 300 7.76 13.78 -6.29
C GLY A 300 7.28 12.45 -5.71
N LEU A 301 8.17 11.72 -5.03
CA LEU A 301 7.83 10.51 -4.28
C LEU A 301 8.24 10.66 -2.80
N ALA A 302 7.39 10.25 -1.87
CA ALA A 302 7.77 10.20 -0.46
C ALA A 302 7.33 8.88 0.21
N PHE A 303 8.29 8.15 0.78
CA PHE A 303 8.08 6.90 1.47
C PHE A 303 8.17 7.13 2.99
N PHE A 304 7.03 7.09 3.67
CA PHE A 304 6.91 7.31 5.11
C PHE A 304 7.01 5.98 5.89
N GLY A 305 8.00 5.17 5.51
CA GLY A 305 8.16 3.79 5.91
C GLY A 305 9.58 3.25 5.82
N ALA A 306 9.67 1.93 5.93
CA ALA A 306 10.82 1.10 5.57
C ALA A 306 10.31 -0.25 5.08
N ASN A 307 11.21 -1.02 4.45
CA ASN A 307 10.86 -2.28 3.82
C ASN A 307 9.73 -2.11 2.80
N ASP A 308 9.70 -0.96 2.15
CA ASP A 308 8.74 -0.61 1.10
C ASP A 308 9.16 -1.24 -0.23
N ALA A 309 8.18 -1.74 -0.98
CA ALA A 309 8.37 -2.43 -2.26
C ALA A 309 9.42 -3.56 -2.19
N TYR A 310 9.44 -4.32 -1.10
CA TYR A 310 10.39 -5.43 -0.90
C TYR A 310 10.00 -6.67 -1.69
N TRP A 311 8.74 -7.09 -1.58
CA TRP A 311 8.20 -8.25 -2.32
C TRP A 311 7.48 -7.78 -3.59
N GLN A 312 7.90 -8.33 -4.74
CA GLN A 312 7.09 -8.29 -5.94
C GLN A 312 5.94 -9.29 -5.78
N VAL A 313 4.72 -8.81 -5.94
CA VAL A 313 3.48 -9.60 -5.95
C VAL A 313 2.79 -9.51 -7.31
N ARG A 314 1.78 -10.33 -7.51
CA ARG A 314 0.85 -10.16 -8.64
C ARG A 314 -0.57 -10.41 -8.18
N TYR A 315 -1.51 -9.78 -8.86
CA TYR A 315 -2.93 -10.04 -8.69
C TYR A 315 -3.36 -11.15 -9.64
N GLU A 316 -4.13 -12.11 -9.11
CA GLU A 316 -4.79 -13.17 -9.84
C GLU A 316 -6.29 -13.18 -9.48
N GLY A 317 -7.08 -13.89 -10.28
CA GLY A 317 -8.52 -13.93 -10.14
C GLY A 317 -9.23 -12.79 -10.89
N ARG A 318 -10.35 -13.13 -11.50
CA ARG A 318 -11.35 -12.20 -12.03
C ARG A 318 -12.73 -12.79 -11.75
N ARG A 319 -13.53 -12.10 -10.96
CA ARG A 319 -14.99 -12.15 -11.08
C ARG A 319 -15.44 -11.00 -11.96
N GLU A 320 -16.60 -11.12 -12.58
CA GLU A 320 -17.20 -10.00 -13.32
C GLU A 320 -17.24 -8.75 -12.43
N GLY A 321 -16.65 -7.65 -12.91
CA GLY A 321 -16.61 -6.37 -12.20
C GLY A 321 -15.46 -6.18 -11.20
N HIS A 322 -14.66 -7.21 -10.88
CA HIS A 322 -13.59 -7.12 -9.87
C HIS A 322 -12.21 -7.42 -10.47
N LEU A 323 -11.24 -6.54 -10.20
CA LEU A 323 -9.83 -6.81 -10.45
C LEU A 323 -9.25 -7.55 -9.25
N GLY A 324 -8.73 -8.77 -9.47
CA GLY A 324 -7.63 -9.29 -8.66
C GLY A 324 -7.96 -9.60 -7.19
N ASP A 325 -9.02 -10.38 -6.92
CA ASP A 325 -9.40 -10.78 -5.56
C ASP A 325 -8.31 -11.57 -4.84
N VAL A 326 -7.34 -12.12 -5.57
CA VAL A 326 -6.25 -12.95 -5.05
C VAL A 326 -4.91 -12.25 -5.21
N LEU A 327 -4.20 -12.06 -4.11
CA LEU A 327 -2.80 -11.62 -4.11
C LEU A 327 -1.88 -12.83 -4.05
N VAL A 328 -0.88 -12.89 -4.92
CA VAL A 328 0.03 -14.03 -5.03
C VAL A 328 1.46 -13.62 -4.68
N CYS A 329 2.09 -14.42 -3.81
CA CYS A 329 3.47 -14.26 -3.39
C CYS A 329 4.14 -15.59 -3.00
N TYR A 330 4.85 -16.24 -3.93
CA TYR A 330 5.57 -17.49 -3.64
C TYR A 330 6.81 -17.28 -2.77
N LYS A 331 7.40 -16.08 -2.78
CA LYS A 331 8.63 -15.72 -2.05
C LYS A 331 9.80 -16.68 -2.35
N SER A 332 9.84 -17.31 -3.51
CA SER A 332 10.82 -18.34 -3.86
C SER A 332 10.89 -18.58 -5.37
N ALA A 333 11.80 -19.45 -5.80
CA ALA A 333 11.91 -19.90 -7.19
C ALA A 333 10.84 -20.93 -7.61
N SER A 334 9.97 -21.38 -6.68
CA SER A 334 8.89 -22.32 -6.99
C SER A 334 7.67 -21.65 -7.62
N ASP A 335 7.73 -20.33 -7.85
CA ASP A 335 6.69 -19.61 -8.58
C ASP A 335 6.56 -20.14 -10.02
N PRO A 336 5.37 -20.58 -10.45
CA PRO A 336 5.14 -21.02 -11.83
C PRO A 336 5.47 -19.95 -12.88
N LEU A 337 5.36 -18.66 -12.52
CA LEU A 337 5.66 -17.54 -13.41
C LEU A 337 7.04 -16.92 -13.14
N ILE A 338 7.94 -17.64 -12.46
CA ILE A 338 9.28 -17.14 -12.11
C ILE A 338 10.06 -16.62 -13.32
N GLY A 339 9.86 -17.18 -14.52
CA GLY A 339 10.54 -16.75 -15.75
C GLY A 339 10.06 -15.40 -16.31
N TRP A 340 8.91 -14.90 -15.87
CA TRP A 340 8.33 -13.64 -16.33
C TRP A 340 8.67 -12.54 -15.35
N ARG A 341 9.71 -11.75 -15.62
CA ARG A 341 10.29 -10.74 -14.70
C ARG A 341 9.26 -9.87 -13.99
N SER A 342 8.21 -9.40 -14.69
CA SER A 342 7.16 -8.52 -14.14
C SER A 342 6.06 -9.25 -13.36
N LEU A 343 5.97 -10.58 -13.47
CA LEU A 343 4.97 -11.43 -12.82
C LEU A 343 5.57 -12.39 -11.78
N ALA A 344 6.90 -12.53 -11.75
CA ALA A 344 7.60 -13.30 -10.75
C ALA A 344 7.35 -12.73 -9.34
N THR A 345 7.08 -13.60 -8.38
CA THR A 345 6.69 -13.22 -7.03
C THR A 345 7.76 -13.56 -6.01
N ARG A 346 8.70 -12.65 -5.89
CA ARG A 346 9.88 -12.75 -5.01
C ARG A 346 10.38 -11.35 -4.70
N ARG A 347 11.48 -11.23 -3.97
CA ARG A 347 12.05 -9.92 -3.67
C ARG A 347 12.40 -9.18 -4.96
N PHE A 348 12.08 -7.90 -5.01
CA PHE A 348 12.35 -7.05 -6.17
C PHE A 348 13.84 -7.04 -6.56
N ARG A 349 14.73 -7.06 -5.56
CA ARG A 349 16.19 -7.11 -5.75
C ARG A 349 16.73 -8.43 -6.32
N ASP A 350 15.99 -9.54 -6.22
CA ASP A 350 16.52 -10.85 -6.60
C ASP A 350 16.30 -11.14 -8.10
N LEU A 351 17.20 -11.92 -8.71
CA LEU A 351 16.98 -12.46 -10.06
C LEU A 351 15.73 -13.37 -10.11
N PRO A 352 14.92 -13.35 -11.18
CA PRO A 352 15.13 -12.56 -12.40
C PRO A 352 14.55 -11.13 -12.33
N VAL A 353 13.85 -10.77 -11.24
CA VAL A 353 13.24 -9.45 -11.06
C VAL A 353 14.29 -8.35 -11.15
N ASN A 354 15.38 -8.43 -10.37
CA ASN A 354 16.56 -7.56 -10.44
C ASN A 354 16.22 -6.07 -10.65
N ARG A 355 15.35 -5.54 -9.78
CA ARG A 355 14.94 -4.13 -9.65
C ARG A 355 15.03 -3.74 -8.17
N PRO A 356 16.22 -3.59 -7.59
CA PRO A 356 16.35 -3.36 -6.16
C PRO A 356 15.64 -2.07 -5.74
N GLU A 357 15.15 -2.05 -4.51
CA GLU A 357 14.28 -1.03 -3.94
C GLU A 357 14.93 0.35 -4.03
N ASN A 358 16.24 0.40 -3.71
CA ASN A 358 17.06 1.62 -3.73
C ASN A 358 17.16 2.29 -5.10
N ALA A 359 16.91 1.59 -6.21
CA ALA A 359 16.89 2.19 -7.55
C ALA A 359 15.79 3.26 -7.72
N VAL A 360 14.78 3.26 -6.85
CA VAL A 360 13.70 4.28 -6.80
C VAL A 360 13.66 4.95 -5.45
N ILE A 361 13.69 4.19 -4.36
CA ILE A 361 13.52 4.73 -3.00
C ILE A 361 14.81 5.42 -2.51
N GLY A 362 15.97 5.13 -3.13
CA GLY A 362 17.28 5.62 -2.72
C GLY A 362 17.96 4.77 -1.63
N ILE A 363 17.16 4.11 -0.81
CA ILE A 363 17.58 3.16 0.23
C ILE A 363 16.84 1.83 0.07
N MET A 364 17.35 0.78 0.70
CA MET A 364 16.74 -0.55 0.66
C MET A 364 16.81 -1.22 2.02
N TYR A 365 15.81 -2.08 2.28
CA TYR A 365 15.74 -2.88 3.49
C TYR A 365 16.96 -3.77 3.67
N ASN A 366 17.51 -3.75 4.87
CA ASN A 366 18.60 -4.62 5.30
C ASN A 366 18.06 -5.76 6.17
N LEU A 367 17.70 -5.48 7.42
CA LEU A 367 17.28 -6.44 8.44
C LEU A 367 16.46 -5.74 9.53
N ARG A 368 15.52 -6.49 10.11
CA ARG A 368 14.73 -6.05 11.26
C ARG A 368 15.61 -5.77 12.47
N SER A 369 15.21 -4.79 13.28
CA SER A 369 15.88 -4.50 14.55
C SER A 369 15.43 -5.46 15.64
N ASN A 370 16.36 -6.02 16.43
CA ASN A 370 16.02 -6.81 17.63
C ASN A 370 15.23 -6.02 18.69
N TYR A 371 15.16 -4.69 18.55
CA TYR A 371 14.34 -3.82 19.37
C TYR A 371 13.09 -3.37 18.61
N ARG A 372 11.93 -3.52 19.25
CA ARG A 372 10.62 -3.17 18.68
C ARG A 372 10.09 -1.80 19.14
N GLY A 373 10.89 -1.04 19.90
CA GLY A 373 10.58 0.35 20.31
C GLY A 373 11.37 1.38 19.51
N SER A 374 11.25 2.67 19.87
CA SER A 374 11.96 3.75 19.18
C SER A 374 13.48 3.69 19.35
N VAL A 375 14.21 3.74 18.24
CA VAL A 375 15.64 4.06 18.20
C VAL A 375 15.80 5.56 17.96
N ARG A 376 16.94 6.16 18.34
CA ARG A 376 17.19 7.59 18.12
C ARG A 376 17.71 7.84 16.71
N LEU A 377 16.98 8.61 15.90
CA LEU A 377 17.48 9.12 14.61
C LEU A 377 18.29 10.40 14.83
N MET A 378 19.61 10.31 14.71
CA MET A 378 20.55 11.42 14.84
C MET A 378 20.56 12.26 13.56
N LEU A 379 20.51 13.58 13.71
CA LEU A 379 20.66 14.48 12.57
C LEU A 379 22.08 14.41 11.99
N THR A 380 22.18 14.15 10.69
CA THR A 380 23.47 14.09 9.98
C THR A 380 23.69 15.24 9.01
N ASP A 381 22.62 15.89 8.55
CA ASP A 381 22.69 16.99 7.58
C ASP A 381 21.99 18.24 8.12
N ALA A 382 22.71 19.00 8.95
CA ALA A 382 22.21 20.24 9.55
C ALA A 382 21.95 21.36 8.52
N ALA A 383 22.43 21.20 7.27
CA ALA A 383 22.18 22.12 6.17
C ALA A 383 20.97 21.72 5.32
N SER A 384 20.22 20.68 5.72
CA SER A 384 18.99 20.30 5.04
C SER A 384 17.97 21.44 5.09
N GLN A 385 17.47 21.83 3.92
CA GLN A 385 16.44 22.86 3.78
C GLN A 385 15.16 22.56 4.58
N PHE A 386 14.92 21.28 4.87
CA PHE A 386 13.74 20.81 5.61
C PHE A 386 13.84 21.08 7.12
N LEU A 387 14.99 21.55 7.63
CA LEU A 387 15.18 21.84 9.06
C LEU A 387 14.77 23.26 9.48
N GLN A 388 14.38 24.12 8.54
CA GLN A 388 14.03 25.51 8.85
C GLN A 388 12.95 25.62 9.93
N GLY A 389 13.28 26.26 11.05
CA GLY A 389 12.34 26.48 12.17
C GLY A 389 11.91 25.20 12.90
N THR A 390 12.59 24.08 12.69
CA THR A 390 12.37 22.83 13.44
C THR A 390 12.96 22.90 14.85
N GLY A 391 14.03 23.68 15.04
CA GLY A 391 14.79 23.71 16.29
C GLY A 391 15.77 22.55 16.46
N PHE A 392 15.90 21.65 15.48
CA PHE A 392 16.95 20.63 15.48
C PHE A 392 18.34 21.27 15.39
N GLN A 393 19.27 20.77 16.21
CA GLN A 393 20.69 21.10 16.21
C GLN A 393 21.54 19.88 15.86
N ALA A 394 22.80 20.10 15.48
CA ALA A 394 23.73 19.00 15.23
C ALA A 394 23.91 18.15 16.49
N GLY A 395 23.77 16.82 16.36
CA GLY A 395 23.80 15.89 17.49
C GLY A 395 22.45 15.66 18.17
N ASP A 396 21.41 16.42 17.82
CA ASP A 396 20.06 16.09 18.24
C ASP A 396 19.60 14.76 17.64
N SER A 397 18.69 14.13 18.36
CA SER A 397 17.89 13.02 17.84
C SER A 397 16.41 13.27 17.98
N THR A 398 15.65 12.64 17.09
CA THR A 398 14.24 12.38 17.33
C THR A 398 14.16 11.23 18.36
N THR A 399 13.34 11.39 19.40
CA THR A 399 13.19 10.39 20.47
C THR A 399 12.23 9.26 20.08
N ALA A 400 11.56 9.38 18.94
CA ALA A 400 10.34 8.65 18.66
C ALA A 400 10.33 7.86 17.35
N ILE A 401 11.37 7.95 16.54
CA ILE A 401 11.38 7.41 15.18
C ILE A 401 12.52 6.42 15.02
N GLY A 402 12.19 5.16 14.76
CA GLY A 402 13.19 4.15 14.44
C GLY A 402 12.86 2.83 15.10
N GLY A 403 13.06 1.70 14.43
CA GLY A 403 12.88 0.37 15.02
C GLY A 403 11.79 -0.44 14.32
N TRP A 404 11.65 -1.69 14.74
CA TRP A 404 11.03 -2.76 13.95
C TRP A 404 11.82 -3.06 12.66
N GLU A 405 11.87 -2.15 11.69
CA GLU A 405 12.60 -2.29 10.42
C GLU A 405 13.26 -0.97 10.00
N GLY A 406 14.39 -1.08 9.31
CA GLY A 406 15.16 0.04 8.83
C GLY A 406 15.66 -0.20 7.41
N ASP A 407 15.87 0.90 6.68
CA ASP A 407 16.45 0.86 5.34
C ASP A 407 17.76 1.66 5.31
N LYS A 408 18.67 1.28 4.42
CA LYS A 408 19.97 1.95 4.28
C LYS A 408 20.41 2.08 2.83
N ILE A 409 21.33 3.02 2.61
CA ILE A 409 22.07 3.12 1.35
C ILE A 409 22.86 1.83 1.14
N THR A 410 22.78 1.29 -0.07
CA THR A 410 23.48 0.06 -0.45
C THR A 410 24.28 0.29 -1.73
N TRP A 411 25.54 -0.16 -1.73
CA TRP A 411 26.47 0.06 -2.83
C TRP A 411 26.39 -1.05 -3.89
N ASN A 412 25.22 -1.17 -4.53
CA ASN A 412 24.93 -2.14 -5.59
C ASN A 412 24.96 -1.53 -7.01
N GLY A 413 25.46 -0.30 -7.14
CA GLY A 413 25.47 0.46 -8.41
C GLY A 413 24.11 1.05 -8.82
N GLN A 414 23.06 0.92 -8.00
CA GLN A 414 21.72 1.44 -8.28
C GLN A 414 21.31 2.59 -7.36
N THR A 415 22.13 2.95 -6.36
CA THR A 415 21.84 4.10 -5.48
C THR A 415 21.89 5.40 -6.30
N PRO A 416 20.84 6.25 -6.26
CA PRO A 416 20.78 7.50 -7.00
C PRO A 416 21.92 8.46 -6.66
N HIS A 417 22.42 9.15 -7.67
CA HIS A 417 23.43 10.19 -7.49
C HIS A 417 22.88 11.36 -6.65
N GLY A 418 23.76 11.98 -5.86
CA GLY A 418 23.38 13.16 -5.06
C GLY A 418 22.49 12.87 -3.86
N ILE A 419 22.27 11.60 -3.51
CA ILE A 419 21.53 11.23 -2.30
C ILE A 419 22.16 11.82 -1.04
N ARG A 420 21.33 12.47 -0.22
CA ARG A 420 21.71 13.06 1.07
C ARG A 420 21.11 12.26 2.21
N VAL A 421 21.89 12.02 3.25
CA VAL A 421 21.42 11.40 4.49
C VAL A 421 21.05 12.52 5.46
N VAL A 422 19.75 12.64 5.76
CA VAL A 422 19.22 13.67 6.66
C VAL A 422 19.33 13.22 8.11
N PHE A 423 18.89 12.00 8.39
CA PHE A 423 19.01 11.37 9.70
C PHE A 423 19.63 9.99 9.57
N ARG A 424 20.30 9.55 10.63
CA ARG A 424 20.88 8.21 10.75
C ARG A 424 20.67 7.66 12.15
N SER A 425 20.38 6.37 12.25
CA SER A 425 20.43 5.63 13.51
C SER A 425 21.30 4.39 13.38
N VAL A 426 21.90 3.98 14.49
CA VAL A 426 22.59 2.70 14.66
C VAL A 426 21.70 1.81 15.51
N TYR A 427 21.50 0.56 15.10
CA TYR A 427 20.65 -0.38 15.80
C TYR A 427 21.21 -1.80 15.72
N SER A 428 20.76 -2.66 16.62
CA SER A 428 21.08 -4.08 16.56
C SER A 428 19.98 -4.84 15.80
N THR A 429 20.37 -5.72 14.90
CA THR A 429 19.48 -6.52 14.06
C THR A 429 19.03 -7.79 14.79
N ASP A 430 17.96 -8.45 14.30
CA ASP A 430 17.41 -9.68 14.89
C ASP A 430 18.47 -10.81 15.03
N ASP A 431 19.54 -10.81 14.23
CA ASP A 431 20.67 -11.76 14.27
C ASP A 431 21.84 -11.30 15.15
N GLY A 432 21.70 -10.18 15.87
CA GLY A 432 22.69 -9.64 16.79
C GLY A 432 23.79 -8.78 16.14
N ALA A 433 23.77 -8.61 14.82
CA ALA A 433 24.69 -7.67 14.17
C ALA A 433 24.34 -6.21 14.51
N ILE A 434 25.29 -5.31 14.31
CA ILE A 434 25.05 -3.87 14.36
C ILE A 434 24.93 -3.36 12.94
N ASP A 435 23.86 -2.62 12.67
CA ASP A 435 23.62 -2.00 11.37
C ASP A 435 23.06 -0.59 11.54
N THR A 436 22.78 0.08 10.42
CA THR A 436 22.27 1.44 10.41
C THR A 436 21.03 1.59 9.57
N MET A 437 20.15 2.49 9.99
CA MET A 437 19.00 2.96 9.22
C MET A 437 19.17 4.45 8.90
N GLN A 438 18.64 4.88 7.76
CA GLN A 438 18.89 6.21 7.23
C GLN A 438 17.62 6.84 6.67
N THR A 439 17.37 8.10 7.04
CA THR A 439 16.41 8.96 6.34
C THR A 439 17.15 9.69 5.24
N THR A 440 16.64 9.63 4.01
CA THR A 440 17.34 10.18 2.84
C THR A 440 16.46 11.04 1.97
N PHE A 441 17.11 11.88 1.17
CA PHE A 441 16.50 12.65 0.11
C PHE A 441 17.43 12.70 -1.10
N TYR A 442 16.89 12.56 -2.31
CA TYR A 442 17.61 12.84 -3.55
C TYR A 442 16.68 13.55 -4.56
N GLN A 443 17.25 14.18 -5.57
CA GLN A 443 16.50 14.68 -6.73
C GLN A 443 16.85 13.85 -7.95
N ALA A 444 15.84 13.34 -8.64
CA ALA A 444 16.00 12.60 -9.89
C ALA A 444 16.38 13.55 -11.05
N PRO A 445 16.90 13.04 -12.18
CA PRO A 445 17.21 13.86 -13.35
C PRO A 445 16.02 14.66 -13.91
N SER A 446 14.80 14.18 -13.70
CA SER A 446 13.54 14.86 -14.03
C SER A 446 13.24 16.09 -13.16
N GLY A 447 13.98 16.27 -12.06
CA GLY A 447 13.69 17.27 -11.02
C GLY A 447 12.83 16.75 -9.87
N ALA A 448 12.23 15.56 -9.99
CA ALA A 448 11.43 14.94 -8.93
C ALA A 448 12.25 14.76 -7.65
N GLY A 449 11.77 15.28 -6.53
CA GLY A 449 12.30 14.95 -5.21
C GLY A 449 11.85 13.56 -4.78
N VAL A 450 12.74 12.78 -4.18
CA VAL A 450 12.41 11.50 -3.55
C VAL A 450 12.88 11.51 -2.11
N PHE A 451 11.93 11.42 -1.18
CA PHE A 451 12.17 11.31 0.25
C PHE A 451 11.91 9.87 0.71
N ALA A 452 12.78 9.35 1.58
CA ALA A 452 12.55 8.08 2.26
C ALA A 452 12.84 8.22 3.75
N ALA A 453 11.83 7.95 4.58
CA ALA A 453 11.93 7.96 6.03
C ALA A 453 12.94 6.93 6.53
N GLY A 454 12.95 5.74 5.91
CA GLY A 454 13.89 4.65 6.20
C GLY A 454 13.63 3.95 7.52
N THR A 455 12.42 4.09 8.09
CA THR A 455 11.95 3.30 9.21
C THR A 455 10.42 3.25 9.27
N ILE A 456 9.88 2.09 9.67
CA ILE A 456 8.44 1.88 9.83
C ILE A 456 7.82 2.86 10.85
N GLY A 457 8.56 3.19 11.92
CA GLY A 457 8.02 3.98 13.03
C GLY A 457 7.90 5.49 12.78
N TRP A 458 8.19 5.99 11.57
CA TRP A 458 8.24 7.43 11.29
C TRP A 458 6.95 8.16 11.65
N ASN A 459 5.81 7.56 11.29
CA ASN A 459 4.51 8.20 11.45
C ASN A 459 4.09 8.39 12.91
N TRP A 460 4.68 7.66 13.86
CA TRP A 460 4.41 7.85 15.29
C TRP A 460 4.81 9.22 15.80
N ALA A 461 5.76 9.90 15.14
CA ALA A 461 6.16 11.24 15.50
C ALA A 461 5.20 12.33 15.01
N LEU A 462 4.31 12.00 14.07
CA LEU A 462 3.49 12.99 13.36
C LEU A 462 2.19 13.34 14.09
N ASP A 463 1.76 12.52 15.04
CA ASP A 463 0.45 12.67 15.67
C ASP A 463 0.46 12.19 17.13
N ASP A 464 -0.52 12.63 17.90
CA ASP A 464 -0.67 12.39 19.34
C ASP A 464 -1.49 11.14 19.68
N LEU A 465 -1.87 10.30 18.71
CA LEU A 465 -2.41 8.96 18.99
C LEU A 465 -1.46 8.10 19.86
N ARG A 466 -0.16 8.39 19.78
CA ARG A 466 0.86 7.90 20.72
C ARG A 466 1.56 9.11 21.34
N PRO A 467 1.02 9.68 22.43
CA PRO A 467 1.53 10.94 22.99
C PRO A 467 3.01 10.87 23.38
N ASP A 468 3.50 9.69 23.77
CA ASP A 468 4.91 9.41 24.10
C ASP A 468 5.84 9.44 22.89
N ARG A 469 5.29 9.47 21.67
CA ARG A 469 6.04 9.44 20.40
C ARG A 469 5.92 10.72 19.58
N ALA A 470 4.92 11.57 19.80
CA ALA A 470 4.80 12.81 19.02
C ALA A 470 6.06 13.70 19.17
N ASP A 471 6.62 14.21 18.06
CA ASP A 471 7.76 15.14 18.06
C ASP A 471 7.44 16.35 17.18
N ALA A 472 7.24 17.51 17.81
CA ALA A 472 6.91 18.76 17.13
C ALA A 472 8.00 19.20 16.13
N ARG A 473 9.28 18.85 16.38
CA ARG A 473 10.39 19.17 15.47
C ARG A 473 10.28 18.34 14.20
N THR A 474 9.97 17.05 14.33
CA THR A 474 9.69 16.15 13.20
C THR A 474 8.43 16.58 12.44
N GLN A 475 7.36 16.94 13.15
CA GLN A 475 6.14 17.48 12.51
C GLN A 475 6.47 18.73 11.68
N ARG A 476 7.29 19.65 12.21
CA ARG A 476 7.75 20.81 11.44
C ARG A 476 8.61 20.42 10.24
N PHE A 477 9.52 19.46 10.41
CA PHE A 477 10.35 18.93 9.31
C PHE A 477 9.48 18.41 8.16
N VAL A 478 8.48 17.58 8.47
CA VAL A 478 7.58 17.02 7.45
C VAL A 478 6.75 18.12 6.80
N ARG A 479 6.31 19.14 7.55
CA ARG A 479 5.63 20.31 6.93
C ARG A 479 6.52 21.03 5.94
N ASN A 480 7.78 21.32 6.31
CA ASN A 480 8.72 21.96 5.39
C ASN A 480 8.97 21.11 4.13
N LEU A 481 8.99 19.79 4.26
CA LEU A 481 9.11 18.85 3.14
C LEU A 481 7.87 18.91 2.22
N LEU A 482 6.66 18.84 2.77
CA LEU A 482 5.42 18.92 1.99
C LEU A 482 5.26 20.28 1.32
N ASP A 483 5.60 21.37 2.01
CA ASP A 483 5.62 22.72 1.47
C ASP A 483 6.67 22.90 0.36
N TRP A 484 7.73 22.09 0.34
CA TRP A 484 8.71 22.09 -0.75
C TRP A 484 8.14 21.43 -2.00
N TYR A 485 7.44 20.30 -1.86
CA TYR A 485 6.78 19.63 -2.99
C TYR A 485 5.66 20.48 -3.62
N LEU A 486 4.93 21.25 -2.82
CA LEU A 486 3.79 22.05 -3.28
C LEU A 486 4.14 23.39 -3.95
N ARG A 487 5.43 23.76 -4.00
CA ARG A 487 5.92 24.89 -4.81
C ARG A 487 6.12 24.42 -6.24
#